data_AF-K2DC01-F1
#
_entry.id   AF-K2DC01-F1
#
_cell.length_a   1.000
_cell.length_b   1.000
_cell.length_c   1.000
_cell.angle_alpha   90.00
_cell.angle_beta   90.00
_cell.angle_gamma   90.00
#
_symmetry.space_group_name_H-M   'P 1'
#
loop_
_entity.id
_entity.type
_entity.pdbx_description
1 polymer ?
#
loop_
_entity_poly.entity_id
_entity_poly.type
_entity_poly.pdbx_seq_one_letter_code
_entity_poly.pdbx_strand_id
1 'polypeptide(L)' 'MLHRYKTLTILLLIVLLGGALRFYQLASVPPSLARDEVSVGYNAYSILKTGKDEYGRIFPLSF' A
#
# COMPACT_ATOMS: atom_id res chain seq x y z
N MET A 1 -14.24 -4.59 31.49
CA MET A 1 -12.98 -5.08 30.90
C MET A 1 -13.18 -6.10 29.77
N LEU A 2 -14.03 -7.13 29.91
CA LEU A 2 -14.27 -8.16 28.86
C LEU A 2 -14.75 -7.61 27.51
N HIS A 3 -15.60 -6.58 27.50
CA HIS A 3 -16.10 -5.95 26.26
C HIS A 3 -14.99 -5.37 25.38
N ARG A 4 -13.95 -4.78 25.98
CA ARG A 4 -12.81 -4.19 25.24
C ARG A 4 -12.04 -5.25 24.45
N TYR A 5 -11.79 -6.40 25.06
CA TYR A 5 -11.07 -7.48 24.39
C TYR A 5 -11.88 -8.07 23.24
N LYS A 6 -13.20 -8.23 23.41
CA LYS A 6 -14.09 -8.65 22.32
C LYS A 6 -14.05 -7.68 21.13
N THR A 7 -14.12 -6.37 21.38
CA THR A 7 -14.00 -5.36 20.31
C THR A 7 -12.67 -5.44 19.58
N LEU A 8 -11.55 -5.54 20.31
CA LEU A 8 -10.22 -5.66 19.71
C LEU A 8 -10.08 -6.94 18.88
N THR A 9 -10.62 -8.07 19.36
CA THR A 9 -10.65 -9.33 18.60
C THR A 9 -11.46 -9.17 17.32
N ILE A 10 -12.63 -8.53 17.37
CA ILE A 10 -13.45 -8.28 16.18
C ILE A 10 -12.70 -7.39 15.17
N LEU A 11 -12.07 -6.29 15.64
CA LEU A 11 -11.28 -5.41 14.76
C LEU A 11 -10.11 -6.16 14.13
N LEU A 12 -9.41 -7.00 14.90
CA LEU A 12 -8.34 -7.83 14.37
C LEU A 12 -8.85 -8.78 13.28
N LEU A 13 -9.98 -9.43 13.51
CA LEU A 13 -10.59 -10.32 12.51
C LEU A 13 -10.98 -9.56 11.23
N ILE A 14 -11.51 -8.35 11.35
CA ILE A 14 -11.84 -7.49 10.18
C ILE A 14 -10.59 -7.13 9.40
N VAL A 15 -9.51 -6.73 10.08
CA VAL A 15 -8.23 -6.38 9.43
C VAL A 15 -7.61 -7.59 8.74
N LEU A 16 -7.62 -8.76 9.40
CA LEU A 16 -7.11 -10.00 8.82
C LEU A 16 -7.93 -10.45 7.61
N LEU A 17 -9.27 -10.41 7.71
CA LEU A 17 -10.15 -10.76 6.60
C LEU A 17 -9.97 -9.80 5.42
N GLY A 18 -9.92 -8.49 5.68
CA GLY A 18 -9.69 -7.48 4.64
C GLY A 18 -8.32 -7.64 3.98
N GLY A 19 -7.28 -7.92 4.77
CA GLY A 19 -5.95 -8.23 4.26
C GLY A 19 -5.95 -9.48 3.37
N ALA A 20 -6.54 -10.58 3.85
CA ALA A 20 -6.62 -11.82 3.09
C ALA A 20 -7.33 -11.62 1.75
N LEU A 21 -8.46 -10.92 1.73
CA LEU A 21 -9.19 -10.60 0.50
C LEU A 21 -8.39 -9.69 -0.45
N ARG A 22 -7.64 -8.72 0.08
CA ARG A 22 -6.81 -7.80 -0.72
C ARG A 22 -5.64 -8.52 -1.40
N PHE A 23 -5.01 -9.47 -0.72
CA PHE A 23 -3.86 -10.21 -1.26
C PHE A 23 -4.27 -11.44 -2.07
N TYR A 24 -5.54 -11.87 -1.98
CA TYR A 24 -6.05 -12.96 -2.79
C TYR A 24 -5.93 -12.62 -4.28
N GLN A 25 -5.18 -13.45 -5.02
CA GLN A 25 -4.91 -13.28 -6.46
C GLN A 25 -4.26 -11.94 -6.86
N LEU A 26 -3.57 -11.26 -5.94
CA LEU A 26 -2.97 -9.94 -6.22
C LEU A 26 -1.97 -9.96 -7.40
N ALA A 27 -1.31 -11.10 -7.65
CA ALA A 27 -0.36 -11.25 -8.76
C ALA A 27 -1.05 -11.44 -10.13
N SER A 28 -2.33 -11.80 -10.16
CA SER A 28 -3.07 -12.11 -11.38
C SER A 28 -4.24 -11.16 -11.66
N VAL A 29 -4.75 -10.46 -10.64
CA VAL A 29 -5.91 -9.56 -10.75
C VAL A 29 -5.69 -8.27 -9.94
N PRO A 30 -5.76 -7.09 -10.58
CA PRO A 30 -5.76 -6.87 -12.03
C PRO A 30 -4.41 -7.31 -12.66
N PRO A 31 -4.39 -7.67 -13.95
CA PRO A 31 -3.18 -8.16 -14.61
C PRO A 31 -2.08 -7.09 -14.74
N SER A 32 -2.41 -5.81 -14.55
CA SER A 32 -1.46 -4.70 -14.60
C SER A 32 -1.88 -3.58 -13.65
N LEU A 33 -0.89 -2.85 -13.17
CA LEU A 33 -1.09 -1.60 -12.43
C LEU A 33 -1.61 -0.50 -13.36
N ALA A 34 -2.40 0.41 -12.81
CA ALA A 34 -2.77 1.65 -13.49
C ALA A 34 -1.56 2.58 -13.62
N ARG A 35 -1.62 3.51 -14.59
CA ARG A 35 -0.49 4.39 -14.92
C ARG A 35 -0.04 5.25 -13.73
N ASP A 36 -0.99 5.75 -12.96
CA ASP A 36 -0.78 6.51 -11.73
C ASP A 36 -0.14 5.64 -10.63
N GLU A 37 -0.60 4.40 -10.45
CA GLU A 37 0.01 3.44 -9.50
C GLU A 37 1.49 3.15 -9.86
N VAL A 38 1.79 3.00 -11.16
CA VAL A 38 3.17 2.82 -11.65
C VAL A 38 4.01 4.07 -11.39
N SER A 39 3.47 5.27 -11.64
CA SER A 39 4.16 6.55 -11.41
C SER A 39 4.58 6.70 -9.95
N VAL A 40 3.65 6.45 -9.03
CA VAL A 40 3.91 6.52 -7.58
C VAL A 40 4.94 5.45 -7.17
N GLY A 41 4.81 4.23 -7.68
CA GLY A 41 5.77 3.16 -7.41
C GLY A 41 7.19 3.49 -7.89
N TYR A 42 7.31 4.06 -9.09
CA TYR A 42 8.59 4.49 -9.65
C TYR A 42 9.20 5.66 -8.87
N ASN A 43 8.38 6.63 -8.45
CA ASN A 43 8.82 7.73 -7.58
C ASN A 43 9.37 7.22 -6.25
N ALA A 44 8.68 6.28 -5.59
CA ALA A 44 9.16 5.66 -4.35
C ALA A 44 10.49 4.91 -4.57
N TYR A 45 10.60 4.16 -5.67
CA TYR A 45 11.83 3.47 -6.04
C TYR A 45 13.00 4.44 -6.32
N SER A 46 12.74 5.50 -7.08
CA SER A 46 13.73 6.52 -7.41
C SER A 46 14.23 7.25 -6.16
N ILE A 47 13.34 7.59 -5.22
CA ILE A 47 13.72 8.20 -3.94
C ILE A 47 14.60 7.24 -3.14
N LEU A 48 14.20 5.97 -3.02
CA LEU A 48 14.98 4.97 -2.30
C LEU A 48 16.41 4.83 -2.87
N LYS A 49 16.57 4.98 -4.19
CA LYS A 49 17.87 4.83 -4.87
C LYS A 49 18.70 6.10 -4.96
N THR A 50 18.07 7.24 -5.14
CA THR A 50 18.74 8.49 -5.56
C THR A 50 18.42 9.69 -4.67
N GLY A 51 17.42 9.56 -3.79
CA GLY A 51 16.86 10.68 -3.03
C GLY A 51 16.00 11.63 -3.85
N LYS A 52 15.65 11.27 -5.10
CA LYS A 52 14.92 12.12 -6.04
C LYS A 52 13.71 11.41 -6.66
N ASP A 53 12.68 12.16 -7.03
CA ASP A 53 11.57 11.64 -7.85
C ASP A 53 11.99 11.37 -9.32
N GLU A 54 11.02 10.95 -10.13
CA GLU A 54 11.17 10.68 -11.57
C GLU A 54 11.56 11.92 -12.39
N TYR A 55 11.35 13.12 -11.86
CA TYR A 55 11.72 14.40 -12.47
C TYR A 55 13.02 14.98 -11.89
N GLY A 56 13.71 14.25 -11.00
CA GLY A 56 14.96 14.67 -10.39
C GLY A 56 14.82 15.64 -9.21
N ARG A 57 13.61 15.87 -8.68
CA ARG A 57 13.37 16.74 -7.53
C ARG A 57 13.73 16.02 -6.23
N ILE A 58 14.44 16.72 -5.36
CA ILE A 58 14.81 16.25 -4.03
C ILE A 58 13.69 16.66 -3.06
N PHE A 59 13.25 15.76 -2.19
CA PHE A 59 12.11 15.96 -1.27
C PHE A 59 10.81 16.43 -1.96
N PRO A 60 10.33 15.70 -2.96
CA PRO A 60 9.01 15.94 -3.57
C PRO A 60 7.89 15.85 -2.52
N LEU A 61 6.98 16.81 -2.54
CA LEU A 61 5.79 16.86 -1.67
C LEU A 61 4.54 16.26 -2.34
N SER A 62 4.65 15.90 -3.62
CA SER A 62 3.58 15.37 -4.47
C SER A 62 4.15 14.37 -5.46
N PHE A 63 3.39 13.34 -5.78
CA PHE A 63 3.76 12.21 -6.64
C PHE A 63 2.64 11.88 -7.62
#